data_AF-A0A7C4VIZ1-F1
#
_entry.id   AF-A0A7C4VIZ1-F1
#
_cell.length_a   1.000
_cell.length_b   1.000
_cell.length_c   1.000
_cell.angle_alpha   90.00
_cell.angle_beta   90.00
_cell.angle_gamma   90.00
#
_symmetry.space_group_name_H-M   'P 1'
#
loop_
_entity.id
_entity.type
_entity.pdbx_description
1 polymer ?
#
loop_
_entity_poly.entity_id
_entity_poly.type
_entity_poly.pdbx_seq_one_letter_code
_entity_poly.pdbx_strand_id
1 'polypeptide(L)'
;MFGRVQLVRKTQARQGHAPRARKNRKTPQKPRKLLNVTEDADLGYRLARDGYSSGVIGPPTWEEAPITLGAWLNQRTRWIKGHMQTWLVLMRDPIRTAREMGLGAFASMQLMLATGVIAAFAHGPLAFILLIAALSPYDLLGREDFILALCGYSVAIFAALTACALSNTLSHARAALTMPFYWPLSTIAACRALVELVFRPHHWSKTAHGVSPRRSMPNRRTMALNQRSDASSFRIASTSPSL
;
A
#
# COMPACT_ATOMS: atom_id res chain seq x y z
N MET A 1 1.64 3.36 -6.58
CA MET A 1 2.83 2.61 -6.13
C MET A 1 2.62 1.13 -6.43
N PHE A 2 2.71 0.72 -7.70
CA PHE A 2 2.57 -0.70 -8.07
C PHE A 2 3.50 -1.01 -9.25
N GLY A 3 4.50 -1.85 -8.99
CA GLY A 3 5.50 -2.34 -9.95
C GLY A 3 5.31 -3.83 -10.21
N ARG A 4 5.77 -4.29 -11.37
CA ARG A 4 5.64 -5.69 -11.80
C ARG A 4 6.49 -6.62 -10.93
N VAL A 5 5.90 -7.74 -10.55
CA VAL A 5 6.41 -8.72 -9.59
C VAL A 5 7.49 -9.61 -10.23
N GLN A 6 8.74 -9.56 -9.73
CA GLN A 6 9.71 -10.63 -9.94
C GLN A 6 9.52 -11.71 -8.88
N LEU A 7 9.28 -12.94 -9.32
CA LEU A 7 9.07 -14.11 -8.49
C LEU A 7 10.41 -14.78 -8.19
N VAL A 8 10.93 -14.60 -6.98
CA VAL A 8 12.12 -15.33 -6.50
C VAL A 8 11.66 -16.35 -5.47
N ARG A 9 12.00 -17.62 -5.68
CA ARG A 9 11.73 -18.69 -4.70
C ARG A 9 12.78 -18.61 -3.60
N LYS A 10 12.37 -18.60 -2.33
CA LYS A 10 13.34 -18.65 -1.21
C LYS A 10 14.12 -19.98 -1.26
N THR A 11 15.36 -19.93 -1.74
CA THR A 11 16.34 -21.01 -1.57
C THR A 11 16.93 -20.90 -0.16
N GLN A 12 16.66 -21.87 0.71
CA GLN A 12 17.41 -22.01 1.95
C GLN A 12 18.81 -22.54 1.63
N ALA A 13 19.83 -21.72 1.91
CA ALA A 13 21.21 -22.17 1.96
C ALA A 13 21.46 -22.84 3.32
N ARG A 14 21.50 -24.18 3.34
CA ARG A 14 22.24 -24.96 4.33
C ARG A 14 23.04 -26.01 3.57
N GLN A 15 24.36 -25.91 3.66
CA GLN A 15 25.28 -26.95 3.20
C GLN A 15 25.16 -28.17 4.14
N GLY A 16 25.24 -29.37 3.55
CA GLY A 16 25.40 -30.63 4.27
C GLY A 16 24.17 -31.55 4.22
N HIS A 17 24.32 -32.68 3.53
CA HIS A 17 23.38 -33.80 3.36
C HIS A 17 22.18 -33.56 2.45
N ALA A 18 22.21 -34.20 1.27
CA ALA A 18 21.10 -34.27 0.34
C ALA A 18 19.91 -35.02 0.96
N PRO A 19 18.78 -34.35 1.27
CA PRO A 19 17.56 -35.05 1.64
C PRO A 19 16.82 -35.40 0.34
N ARG A 20 16.49 -36.68 0.19
CA ARG A 20 15.60 -37.20 -0.87
C ARG A 20 14.46 -36.23 -1.13
N ALA A 21 14.42 -35.66 -2.34
CA ALA A 21 13.41 -34.71 -2.75
C ALA A 21 12.01 -35.34 -2.67
N ARG A 22 11.30 -35.06 -1.57
CA ARG A 22 9.87 -35.35 -1.47
C ARG A 22 9.15 -34.39 -2.41
N LYS A 23 8.98 -34.80 -3.68
CA LYS A 23 8.13 -34.14 -4.68
C LYS A 23 6.67 -34.21 -4.21
N ASN A 24 6.30 -33.39 -3.23
CA ASN A 24 4.91 -32.99 -3.08
C ASN A 24 4.61 -32.00 -4.22
N ARG A 25 4.32 -32.54 -5.41
CA ARG A 25 3.64 -31.80 -6.47
C ARG A 25 2.30 -31.36 -5.88
N LYS A 26 2.22 -30.12 -5.40
CA LYS A 26 0.91 -29.48 -5.16
C LYS A 26 0.15 -29.60 -6.48
N THR A 27 -0.99 -30.27 -6.46
CA THR A 27 -1.91 -30.34 -7.60
C THR A 27 -2.13 -28.92 -8.14
N PRO A 28 -2.00 -28.68 -9.46
CA PRO A 28 -2.20 -27.35 -10.03
C PRO A 28 -3.60 -26.89 -9.67
N GLN A 29 -3.68 -25.85 -8.84
CA GLN A 29 -4.95 -25.30 -8.39
C GLN A 29 -5.61 -24.66 -9.62
N LYS A 30 -6.75 -25.23 -10.03
CA LYS A 30 -7.57 -24.77 -11.17
C LYS A 30 -7.67 -23.24 -11.11
N PRO A 31 -7.41 -22.50 -12.22
CA PRO A 31 -7.43 -21.04 -12.20
C PRO A 31 -8.83 -20.57 -11.79
N ARG A 32 -8.96 -20.11 -10.54
CA ARG A 32 -10.19 -19.49 -10.07
C ARG A 32 -10.35 -18.19 -10.84
N LYS A 33 -11.51 -18.00 -11.46
CA LYS A 33 -11.92 -16.75 -12.11
C LYS A 33 -11.63 -15.60 -11.13
N LEU A 34 -10.84 -14.62 -11.56
CA LEU A 34 -10.48 -13.45 -10.77
C LEU A 34 -11.72 -12.58 -10.61
N LEU A 35 -12.39 -12.79 -9.47
CA LEU A 35 -13.62 -12.10 -9.08
C LEU A 35 -13.34 -10.91 -8.16
N ASN A 36 -12.06 -10.64 -7.88
CA ASN A 36 -11.58 -9.59 -6.99
C ASN A 36 -11.36 -8.29 -7.78
N VAL A 37 -11.75 -7.16 -7.21
CA VAL A 37 -11.56 -5.83 -7.78
C VAL A 37 -10.14 -5.26 -7.57
N THR A 38 -9.31 -5.97 -6.80
CA THR A 38 -7.85 -5.79 -6.64
C THR A 38 -7.12 -7.12 -6.91
N GLU A 39 -7.12 -7.53 -8.17
CA GLU A 39 -6.43 -8.73 -8.66
C GLU A 39 -4.93 -8.74 -8.30
N ASP A 40 -4.29 -7.58 -8.38
CA ASP A 40 -2.88 -7.37 -8.10
C ASP A 40 -2.52 -7.78 -6.67
N ALA A 41 -3.29 -7.30 -5.69
CA ALA A 41 -3.10 -7.66 -4.28
C ALA A 41 -3.37 -9.15 -4.05
N ASP A 42 -4.46 -9.70 -4.58
CA ASP A 42 -4.79 -11.14 -4.43
C ASP A 42 -3.68 -12.03 -4.99
N LEU A 43 -3.20 -11.73 -6.20
CA LEU A 43 -2.11 -12.46 -6.82
C LEU A 43 -0.84 -12.40 -5.98
N GLY A 44 -0.49 -11.23 -5.46
CA GLY A 44 0.69 -11.04 -4.59
C GLY A 44 0.68 -11.98 -3.38
N TYR A 45 -0.45 -12.07 -2.66
CA TYR A 45 -0.54 -12.95 -1.49
C TYR A 45 -0.61 -14.43 -1.85
N ARG A 46 -1.21 -14.79 -3.00
CA ARG A 46 -1.19 -16.18 -3.48
C ARG A 46 0.23 -16.64 -3.79
N LEU A 47 1.02 -15.79 -4.44
CA LEU A 47 2.43 -16.06 -4.70
C LEU A 47 3.24 -16.18 -3.40
N ALA A 48 2.95 -15.34 -2.41
CA ALA A 48 3.57 -15.46 -1.08
C ALA A 48 3.26 -16.82 -0.40
N ARG A 49 2.03 -17.32 -0.53
CA ARG A 49 1.62 -18.66 -0.03
C ARG A 49 2.28 -19.82 -0.79
N ASP A 50 2.75 -19.58 -2.00
CA ASP A 50 3.54 -20.53 -2.77
C ASP A 50 5.06 -20.40 -2.53
N GLY A 51 5.46 -19.58 -1.56
CA GLY A 51 6.85 -19.44 -1.13
C GLY A 51 7.69 -18.53 -2.02
N TYR A 52 7.05 -17.70 -2.84
CA TYR A 52 7.71 -16.68 -3.63
C TYR A 52 7.82 -15.36 -2.87
N SER A 53 8.86 -14.58 -3.16
CA SER A 53 9.00 -13.19 -2.72
C SER A 53 8.85 -12.22 -3.88
N SER A 54 8.33 -11.03 -3.61
CA SER A 54 8.23 -9.91 -4.54
C SER A 54 9.36 -8.90 -4.32
N GLY A 55 9.98 -8.44 -5.40
CA GLY A 55 10.91 -7.29 -5.41
C GLY A 55 10.30 -6.04 -6.04
N VAL A 56 11.00 -4.91 -5.93
CA VAL A 56 10.66 -3.66 -6.61
C VAL A 56 11.60 -3.45 -7.78
N ILE A 57 11.06 -3.19 -8.97
CA ILE A 57 11.82 -2.84 -10.16
C ILE A 57 11.80 -1.32 -10.37
N GLY A 58 12.93 -0.75 -10.78
CA GLY A 58 13.06 0.66 -11.18
C GLY A 58 13.20 0.81 -12.70
N PRO A 59 12.95 2.01 -13.26
CA PRO A 59 12.44 3.24 -12.61
C PRO A 59 10.92 3.21 -12.32
N PRO A 60 10.38 4.14 -11.49
CA PRO A 60 8.96 4.18 -11.17
C PRO A 60 8.11 4.50 -12.40
N THR A 61 6.93 3.86 -12.47
CA THR A 61 5.88 4.24 -13.43
C THR A 61 4.94 5.24 -12.78
N TRP A 62 4.70 6.36 -13.45
CA TRP A 62 3.80 7.41 -12.97
C TRP A 62 2.40 7.18 -13.51
N GLU A 63 1.42 7.15 -12.61
CA GLU A 63 0.00 7.03 -12.94
C GLU A 63 -0.70 8.34 -12.56
N GLU A 64 -1.79 8.62 -13.25
CA GLU A 64 -2.61 9.80 -13.02
C GLU A 64 -3.30 9.76 -11.65
N ALA A 65 -3.16 10.83 -10.86
CA ALA A 65 -3.86 10.98 -9.60
C ALA A 65 -5.32 11.43 -9.83
N PRO A 66 -6.28 10.95 -9.04
CA PRO A 66 -7.66 11.45 -9.12
C PRO A 66 -7.70 12.93 -8.71
N ILE A 67 -8.21 13.78 -9.60
CA ILE A 67 -8.31 15.23 -9.36
C ILE A 67 -9.71 15.67 -8.89
N THR A 68 -10.70 14.77 -8.92
CA THR A 68 -12.06 15.05 -8.44
C THR A 68 -12.40 14.14 -7.25
N LEU A 69 -13.24 14.66 -6.34
CA LEU A 69 -13.69 13.89 -5.17
C LEU A 69 -14.44 12.61 -5.58
N GLY A 70 -15.24 12.67 -6.64
CA GLY A 70 -15.95 11.49 -7.16
C GLY A 70 -15.01 10.41 -7.71
N ALA A 71 -13.98 10.79 -8.47
CA ALA A 71 -12.97 9.85 -8.96
C ALA A 71 -12.16 9.25 -7.81
N TRP A 72 -11.78 10.09 -6.83
CA TRP A 72 -11.11 9.65 -5.62
C TRP A 72 -11.97 8.65 -4.82
N LEU A 73 -13.25 8.95 -4.61
CA LEU A 73 -14.16 8.12 -3.84
C LEU A 73 -14.34 6.75 -4.51
N ASN A 74 -14.54 6.72 -5.83
CA ASN A 74 -14.63 5.48 -6.60
C ASN A 74 -13.35 4.65 -6.52
N GLN A 75 -12.18 5.30 -6.65
CA GLN A 75 -10.89 4.64 -6.54
C GLN A 75 -10.67 4.03 -5.14
N ARG A 76 -10.91 4.81 -4.08
CA ARG A 76 -10.73 4.36 -2.69
C ARG A 76 -11.72 3.28 -2.29
N THR A 77 -12.98 3.40 -2.71
CA THR A 77 -14.01 2.36 -2.51
C THR A 77 -13.55 1.05 -3.12
N ARG A 78 -13.02 1.06 -4.35
CA ARG A 78 -12.48 -0.13 -5.01
C ARG A 78 -11.33 -0.76 -4.21
N TRP A 79 -10.36 0.03 -3.76
CA TRP A 79 -9.21 -0.47 -3.01
C TRP A 79 -9.61 -1.10 -1.70
N ILE A 80 -10.45 -0.41 -0.90
CA ILE A 80 -10.91 -0.92 0.39
C ILE A 80 -11.73 -2.21 0.21
N LYS A 81 -12.64 -2.23 -0.77
CA LYS A 81 -13.42 -3.42 -1.13
C LYS A 81 -12.53 -4.61 -1.51
N GLY A 82 -11.54 -4.37 -2.36
CA GLY A 82 -10.60 -5.41 -2.78
C GLY A 82 -9.74 -5.93 -1.62
N HIS A 83 -9.29 -5.03 -0.72
CA HIS A 83 -8.59 -5.43 0.50
C HIS A 83 -9.48 -6.29 1.41
N MET A 84 -10.75 -5.92 1.61
CA MET A 84 -11.71 -6.75 2.36
C MET A 84 -11.88 -8.12 1.72
N GLN A 85 -12.05 -8.20 0.39
CA GLN A 85 -12.19 -9.46 -0.34
C GLN A 85 -10.98 -10.36 -0.16
N THR A 86 -9.79 -9.82 -0.40
CA THR A 86 -8.52 -10.55 -0.24
C THR A 86 -8.33 -11.03 1.19
N TRP A 87 -8.57 -10.16 2.17
CA TRP A 87 -8.45 -10.49 3.59
C TRP A 87 -9.42 -11.60 4.00
N LEU A 88 -10.70 -11.48 3.65
CA LEU A 88 -11.72 -12.50 3.94
C LEU A 88 -11.34 -13.86 3.35
N VAL A 89 -10.80 -13.91 2.12
CA VAL A 89 -10.36 -15.15 1.50
C VAL A 89 -9.15 -15.77 2.22
N LEU A 90 -8.17 -14.94 2.60
CA LEU A 90 -6.98 -15.39 3.33
C LEU A 90 -7.31 -15.86 4.75
N MET A 91 -8.30 -15.24 5.39
CA MET A 91 -8.76 -15.56 6.76
C MET A 91 -9.75 -16.73 6.83
N ARG A 92 -10.14 -17.35 5.70
CA ARG A 92 -10.94 -18.60 5.73
C ARG A 92 -10.23 -19.75 6.45
N ASP A 93 -8.90 -19.78 6.39
CA ASP A 93 -8.05 -20.73 7.12
C ASP A 93 -6.75 -20.02 7.48
N PRO A 94 -6.74 -19.22 8.58
CA PRO A 94 -5.63 -18.35 8.91
C PRO A 94 -4.39 -19.14 9.33
N ILE A 95 -4.58 -20.31 9.96
CA ILE A 95 -3.49 -21.20 10.39
C ILE A 95 -2.75 -21.74 9.17
N ARG A 96 -3.49 -22.23 8.17
CA ARG A 96 -2.89 -22.69 6.92
C ARG A 96 -2.22 -21.55 6.16
N THR A 97 -2.87 -20.41 6.04
CA THR A 97 -2.31 -19.22 5.37
C THR A 97 -0.99 -18.81 6.02
N ALA A 98 -0.93 -18.72 7.36
CA ALA A 98 0.28 -18.39 8.09
C ALA A 98 1.40 -19.42 7.90
N ARG A 99 1.08 -20.72 7.87
CA ARG A 99 2.05 -21.79 7.60
C ARG A 99 2.59 -21.74 6.17
N GLU A 100 1.76 -21.37 5.19
CA GLU A 100 2.13 -21.35 3.77
C GLU A 100 3.03 -20.16 3.40
N MET A 101 2.76 -18.95 3.90
CA MET A 101 3.58 -17.76 3.60
C MET A 101 4.67 -17.45 4.66
N GLY A 102 4.55 -18.04 5.86
CA GLY A 102 5.38 -17.76 7.03
C GLY A 102 4.85 -16.60 7.88
N LEU A 103 5.18 -16.62 9.18
CA LEU A 103 4.66 -15.67 10.18
C LEU A 103 4.97 -14.21 9.86
N GLY A 104 6.17 -13.91 9.34
CA GLY A 104 6.54 -12.55 8.97
C GLY A 104 5.65 -11.98 7.86
N ALA A 105 5.48 -12.73 6.76
CA ALA A 105 4.61 -12.32 5.65
C ALA A 105 3.13 -12.26 6.08
N PHE A 106 2.70 -13.17 6.96
CA PHE A 106 1.37 -13.16 7.54
C PHE A 106 1.13 -11.91 8.40
N ALA A 107 2.08 -11.55 9.26
CA ALA A 107 2.00 -10.34 10.07
C ALA A 107 1.96 -9.08 9.19
N SER A 108 2.82 -8.99 8.17
CA SER A 108 2.77 -7.90 7.19
C SER A 108 1.43 -7.82 6.46
N MET A 109 0.84 -8.97 6.12
CA MET A 109 -0.49 -9.02 5.50
C MET A 109 -1.58 -8.50 6.44
N GLN A 110 -1.55 -8.84 7.72
CA GLN A 110 -2.50 -8.29 8.71
C GLN A 110 -2.33 -6.77 8.87
N LEU A 111 -1.09 -6.30 9.01
CA LEU A 111 -0.79 -4.88 9.12
C LEU A 111 -1.23 -4.10 7.87
N MET A 112 -1.12 -4.68 6.68
CA MET A 112 -1.50 -3.99 5.45
C MET A 112 -3.01 -4.05 5.16
N LEU A 113 -3.61 -5.24 5.25
CA LEU A 113 -5.02 -5.44 4.90
C LEU A 113 -5.95 -5.16 6.07
N ALA A 114 -5.77 -5.87 7.20
CA ALA A 114 -6.69 -5.77 8.34
C ALA A 114 -6.63 -4.39 8.98
N THR A 115 -5.43 -3.93 9.35
CA THR A 115 -5.25 -2.60 9.94
C THR A 115 -5.66 -1.50 8.97
N GLY A 116 -5.37 -1.65 7.67
CA GLY A 116 -5.81 -0.69 6.65
C GLY A 116 -7.34 -0.56 6.55
N VAL A 117 -8.07 -1.68 6.60
CA VAL A 117 -9.54 -1.68 6.60
C VAL A 117 -10.09 -1.10 7.91
N ILE A 118 -9.53 -1.51 9.06
CA ILE A 118 -9.94 -0.99 10.37
C ILE A 118 -9.72 0.51 10.45
N ALA A 119 -8.54 1.00 10.05
CA ALA A 119 -8.20 2.40 10.01
C ALA A 119 -9.17 3.19 9.11
N ALA A 120 -9.53 2.65 7.94
CA ALA A 120 -10.50 3.28 7.06
C ALA A 120 -11.86 3.50 7.73
N PHE A 121 -12.35 2.56 8.55
CA PHE A 121 -13.57 2.75 9.34
C PHE A 121 -13.39 3.62 10.58
N ALA A 122 -12.21 3.60 11.21
CA ALA A 122 -11.99 4.25 12.50
C ALA A 122 -11.74 5.75 12.41
N HIS A 123 -11.08 6.23 11.35
CA HIS A 123 -10.64 7.63 11.28
C HIS A 123 -11.81 8.65 11.28
N GLY A 124 -12.93 8.34 10.62
CA GLY A 124 -14.12 9.21 10.60
C GLY A 124 -14.76 9.36 11.98
N PRO A 125 -15.18 8.26 12.63
CA PRO A 125 -15.73 8.26 13.97
C PRO A 125 -14.78 8.88 15.00
N LEU A 126 -13.48 8.56 14.93
CA LEU A 126 -12.49 9.14 15.85
C LEU A 126 -12.40 10.66 15.68
N ALA A 127 -12.32 11.16 14.44
CA ALA A 127 -12.30 12.60 14.19
C ALA A 127 -13.60 13.28 14.65
N PHE A 128 -14.75 12.62 14.47
CA PHE A 128 -16.03 13.13 14.93
C PHE A 128 -16.13 13.19 16.46
N ILE A 129 -15.69 12.13 17.16
CA ILE A 129 -15.67 12.09 18.63
C ILE A 129 -14.75 13.19 19.17
N LEU A 130 -13.55 13.34 18.61
CA LEU A 130 -12.60 14.39 19.01
C LEU A 130 -13.18 15.80 18.76
N LEU A 131 -13.86 16.01 17.63
CA LEU A 131 -14.49 17.28 17.32
C LEU A 131 -15.62 17.61 18.31
N ILE A 132 -16.52 16.65 18.57
CA ILE A 132 -17.62 16.84 19.52
C ILE A 132 -17.09 17.07 20.93
N ALA A 133 -16.11 16.28 21.37
CA ALA A 133 -15.48 16.47 22.67
C ALA A 133 -14.82 17.85 22.81
N ALA A 134 -14.17 18.35 21.76
CA ALA A 134 -13.53 19.68 21.77
C ALA A 134 -14.54 20.86 21.78
N LEU A 135 -15.74 20.66 21.22
CA LEU A 135 -16.79 21.69 21.14
C LEU A 135 -17.83 21.59 22.27
N SER A 136 -17.90 20.45 22.93
CA SER A 136 -18.87 20.17 23.99
C SER A 136 -18.51 20.92 25.27
N PRO A 137 -19.49 21.48 26.00
CA PRO A 137 -19.27 22.04 27.33
C PRO A 137 -19.10 20.93 28.40
N TYR A 138 -19.39 19.68 28.05
CA TYR A 138 -19.20 18.51 28.91
C TYR A 138 -17.85 17.83 28.67
N ASP A 139 -17.27 17.29 29.75
CA ASP A 139 -16.01 16.55 29.72
C ASP A 139 -16.22 15.13 29.16
N LEU A 140 -16.33 15.03 27.83
CA LEU A 140 -16.55 13.78 27.12
C LEU A 140 -15.27 12.96 26.92
N LEU A 141 -14.11 13.61 26.95
CA LEU A 141 -12.78 13.00 26.81
C LEU A 141 -11.83 13.69 27.78
N GLY A 142 -11.08 12.89 28.54
CA GLY A 142 -10.08 13.41 29.46
C GLY A 142 -8.85 13.95 28.74
N ARG A 143 -8.00 14.67 29.48
CA ARG A 143 -6.71 15.18 28.99
C ARG A 143 -5.86 14.08 28.35
N GLU A 144 -5.82 12.90 28.96
CA GLU A 144 -5.02 11.76 28.50
C GLU A 144 -5.48 11.25 27.12
N ASP A 145 -6.78 11.30 26.84
CA ASP A 145 -7.34 10.88 25.55
C ASP A 145 -6.90 11.83 24.42
N PHE A 146 -6.90 13.14 24.70
CA PHE A 146 -6.40 14.14 23.76
C PHE A 146 -4.89 14.01 23.52
N ILE A 147 -4.11 13.74 24.57
CA ILE A 147 -2.68 13.49 24.45
C ILE A 147 -2.43 12.25 23.59
N LEU A 148 -3.14 11.15 23.85
CA LEU A 148 -3.01 9.92 23.06
C LEU A 148 -3.36 10.15 21.59
N ALA A 149 -4.45 10.87 21.32
CA ALA A 149 -4.84 11.23 19.95
C ALA A 149 -3.75 12.09 19.29
N LEU A 150 -3.25 13.13 19.97
CA LEU A 150 -2.22 14.01 19.46
C LEU A 150 -0.92 13.25 19.15
N CYS A 151 -0.49 12.36 20.04
CA CYS A 151 0.68 11.50 19.83
C CYS A 151 0.50 10.61 18.60
N GLY A 152 -0.66 9.95 18.47
CA GLY A 152 -0.98 9.09 17.33
C GLY A 152 -0.90 9.83 15.99
N TYR A 153 -1.54 11.00 15.89
CA TYR A 153 -1.48 11.83 14.68
C TYR A 153 -0.07 12.38 14.42
N SER A 154 0.66 12.77 15.47
CA SER A 154 2.03 13.28 15.35
C SER A 154 3.00 12.23 14.79
N VAL A 155 2.90 10.98 15.25
CA VAL A 155 3.71 9.86 14.72
C VAL A 155 3.46 9.67 13.23
N ALA A 156 2.20 9.74 12.80
CA ALA A 156 1.87 9.58 11.40
C ALA A 156 2.35 10.74 10.52
N ILE A 157 2.22 11.98 11.00
CA ILE A 157 2.74 13.16 10.30
C ILE A 157 4.26 13.06 10.20
N PHE A 158 4.94 12.68 11.28
CA PHE A 158 6.39 12.49 11.29
C PHE A 158 6.84 11.42 10.29
N ALA A 159 6.13 10.28 10.23
CA ALA A 159 6.40 9.25 9.24
C ALA A 159 6.21 9.76 7.80
N ALA A 160 5.14 10.53 7.54
CA ALA A 160 4.88 11.12 6.23
C ALA A 160 5.96 12.15 5.83
N LEU A 161 6.38 13.01 6.76
CA LEU A 161 7.45 13.98 6.53
C LEU A 161 8.81 13.31 6.33
N THR A 162 9.08 12.22 7.06
CA THR A 162 10.28 11.41 6.86
C THR A 162 10.30 10.81 5.45
N ALA A 163 9.17 10.29 4.97
CA ALA A 163 9.06 9.82 3.59
C ALA A 163 9.30 10.94 2.56
N CYS A 164 8.79 12.16 2.82
CA CYS A 164 9.06 13.32 1.97
C CYS A 164 10.57 13.66 1.94
N ALA A 165 11.22 13.71 3.10
CA ALA A 165 12.64 13.98 3.23
C ALA A 165 13.50 12.95 2.49
N LEU A 166 13.21 11.65 2.67
CA LEU A 166 13.88 10.56 1.96
C LEU A 166 13.66 10.61 0.44
N SER A 167 12.53 11.17 -0.01
CA SER A 167 12.24 11.37 -1.44
C SER A 167 12.84 12.65 -2.04
N ASN A 168 13.58 13.45 -1.24
CA ASN A 168 14.14 14.75 -1.64
C ASN A 168 13.12 15.70 -2.28
N THR A 169 11.85 15.63 -1.85
CA THR A 169 10.82 16.55 -2.34
C THR A 169 9.87 16.98 -1.23
N LEU A 170 9.75 18.30 -1.05
CA LEU A 170 8.78 18.91 -0.15
C LEU A 170 7.38 19.04 -0.76
N SER A 171 7.20 18.59 -2.00
CA SER A 171 5.91 18.66 -2.71
C SER A 171 4.75 18.02 -1.93
N HIS A 172 5.05 17.04 -1.06
CA HIS A 172 4.05 16.31 -0.28
C HIS A 172 3.96 16.76 1.19
N ALA A 173 4.77 17.73 1.64
CA ALA A 173 4.73 18.21 3.03
C ALA A 173 3.36 18.83 3.38
N ARG A 174 2.74 19.54 2.44
CA ARG A 174 1.37 20.04 2.57
C ARG A 174 0.36 18.91 2.75
N ALA A 175 0.54 17.81 2.03
CA ALA A 175 -0.33 16.64 2.14
C ALA A 175 -0.19 15.95 3.52
N ALA A 176 1.00 15.96 4.11
CA ALA A 176 1.23 15.44 5.46
C ALA A 176 0.45 16.25 6.52
N LEU A 177 0.41 17.57 6.40
CA LEU A 177 -0.31 18.45 7.34
C LEU A 177 -1.83 18.35 7.19
N THR A 178 -2.34 18.05 5.99
CA THR A 178 -3.78 17.91 5.76
C THR A 178 -4.32 16.51 6.04
N MET A 179 -3.48 15.56 6.46
CA MET A 179 -3.88 14.16 6.77
C MET A 179 -5.03 14.05 7.78
N PRO A 180 -5.08 14.83 8.88
CA PRO A 180 -6.18 14.73 9.86
C PRO A 180 -7.55 15.04 9.26
N PHE A 181 -7.62 15.90 8.26
CA PHE A 181 -8.84 16.25 7.54
C PHE A 181 -9.14 15.28 6.39
N TYR A 182 -8.11 14.73 5.76
CA TYR A 182 -8.23 13.81 4.63
C TYR A 182 -8.65 12.39 5.06
N TRP A 183 -8.12 11.87 6.17
CA TRP A 183 -8.39 10.49 6.59
C TRP A 183 -9.83 10.17 6.95
N PRO A 184 -10.61 11.06 7.61
CA PRO A 184 -12.04 10.83 7.86
C PRO A 184 -12.84 10.52 6.60
N LEU A 185 -12.45 11.07 5.44
CA LEU A 185 -13.10 10.77 4.16
C LEU A 185 -12.99 9.27 3.79
N SER A 186 -11.97 8.57 4.29
CA SER A 186 -11.79 7.12 4.06
C SER A 186 -12.93 6.30 4.67
N THR A 187 -13.58 6.79 5.74
CA THR A 187 -14.74 6.10 6.32
C THR A 187 -15.93 6.11 5.38
N ILE A 188 -16.15 7.20 4.66
CA ILE A 188 -17.20 7.28 3.63
C ILE A 188 -16.93 6.24 2.53
N ALA A 189 -15.68 6.16 2.06
CA ALA A 189 -15.27 5.15 1.08
C ALA A 189 -15.39 3.72 1.62
N ALA A 190 -15.09 3.49 2.91
CA ALA A 190 -15.18 2.18 3.56
C ALA A 190 -16.61 1.71 3.74
N CYS A 191 -17.53 2.57 4.19
CA CYS A 191 -18.95 2.27 4.29
C CYS A 191 -19.53 1.93 2.91
N ARG A 192 -19.20 2.73 1.88
CA ARG A 192 -19.59 2.43 0.50
C ARG A 192 -19.00 1.10 0.02
N ALA A 193 -17.74 0.82 0.33
CA ALA A 193 -17.07 -0.42 -0.04
C ALA A 193 -17.74 -1.64 0.59
N LEU A 194 -18.16 -1.54 1.85
CA LEU A 194 -18.88 -2.59 2.57
C LEU A 194 -20.25 -2.86 1.94
N VAL A 195 -21.02 -1.80 1.65
CA VAL A 195 -22.31 -1.92 0.94
C VAL A 195 -22.11 -2.57 -0.43
N GLU A 196 -21.13 -2.10 -1.21
CA GLU A 196 -20.80 -2.71 -2.50
C GLU A 196 -20.30 -4.15 -2.38
N LEU A 197 -19.59 -4.51 -1.30
CA LEU A 197 -19.14 -5.87 -1.05
C LEU A 197 -20.32 -6.83 -0.82
N VAL A 198 -21.33 -6.39 -0.04
CA VAL A 198 -22.51 -7.19 0.29
C VAL A 198 -23.45 -7.30 -0.91
N PHE A 199 -23.80 -6.18 -1.55
CA PHE A 199 -24.85 -6.15 -2.57
C PHE A 199 -24.33 -6.30 -4.01
N ARG A 200 -23.08 -5.93 -4.29
CA ARG A 200 -22.50 -5.93 -5.64
C ARG A 200 -21.03 -6.37 -5.63
N PRO A 201 -20.69 -7.56 -5.10
CA PRO A 201 -19.32 -7.96 -4.78
C PRO A 201 -18.34 -7.84 -5.97
N HIS A 202 -18.81 -8.07 -7.19
CA HIS A 202 -17.97 -8.03 -8.40
C HIS A 202 -18.03 -6.72 -9.19
N HIS A 203 -18.80 -5.74 -8.71
CA HIS A 203 -18.89 -4.44 -9.36
C HIS A 203 -17.56 -3.68 -9.28
N TRP A 204 -17.09 -3.21 -10.43
CA TRP A 204 -15.88 -2.42 -10.59
C TRP A 204 -16.22 -1.04 -11.14
N SER A 205 -16.27 -0.04 -10.26
CA SER A 205 -16.35 1.38 -10.63
C SER A 205 -15.02 1.85 -11.24
N LYS A 206 -14.88 1.76 -12.56
CA LYS A 206 -13.69 2.26 -13.27
C LYS A 206 -13.68 3.79 -13.25
N THR A 207 -12.53 4.39 -13.00
CA THR A 207 -12.33 5.84 -13.14
C THR A 207 -12.01 6.18 -14.60
N ALA A 208 -12.47 7.33 -15.08
CA ALA A 208 -12.06 7.86 -16.38
C ALA A 208 -10.56 8.24 -16.32
N HIS A 209 -9.82 7.98 -17.40
CA HIS A 209 -8.39 8.29 -17.52
C HIS A 209 -8.20 9.42 -18.54
N GLY A 210 -7.15 10.24 -18.37
CA GLY A 210 -6.76 11.30 -19.31
C GLY A 210 -7.35 12.68 -19.02
N VAL A 211 -7.66 12.99 -17.76
CA VAL A 211 -8.24 14.30 -17.36
C VAL A 211 -7.15 15.29 -16.97
N SER A 212 -6.01 14.80 -16.51
CA SER A 212 -4.84 15.58 -16.11
C SER A 212 -3.89 15.83 -17.28
N PRO A 213 -3.19 16.98 -17.30
CA PRO A 213 -2.17 17.26 -18.30
C PRO A 213 -1.04 16.22 -18.24
N ARG A 214 -0.72 15.58 -19.37
CA ARG A 214 0.48 14.76 -19.48
C ARG A 214 1.70 15.63 -19.24
N ARG A 215 2.55 15.26 -18.28
CA ARG A 215 3.88 15.84 -18.15
C ARG A 215 4.63 15.59 -19.45
N SER A 216 4.99 16.66 -20.17
CA SER A 216 5.81 16.58 -21.36
C SER A 216 7.15 15.93 -20.99
N MET A 217 7.43 14.77 -21.57
CA MET A 217 8.73 14.12 -21.42
C MET A 217 9.79 15.08 -21.98
N PRO A 218 10.89 15.35 -21.25
CA PRO A 218 12.01 16.11 -21.80
C PRO A 218 12.47 15.47 -23.11
N ASN A 219 12.84 16.29 -24.10
CA ASN A 219 13.27 15.84 -25.41
C ASN A 219 14.36 14.75 -25.30
N ARG A 220 14.37 13.76 -26.19
CA ARG A 220 15.27 12.60 -26.16
C ARG A 220 16.75 12.99 -26.08
N ARG A 221 17.10 14.17 -26.61
CA ARG A 221 18.45 14.77 -26.50
C ARG A 221 18.80 15.19 -25.06
N THR A 222 17.84 15.71 -24.30
CA THR A 222 18.03 16.14 -22.91
C THR A 222 18.21 14.94 -21.96
N MET A 223 17.51 13.84 -22.20
CA MET A 223 17.69 12.59 -21.44
C MET A 223 19.08 11.95 -21.67
N ALA A 224 19.60 11.99 -22.91
CA ALA A 224 20.92 11.46 -23.24
C ALA A 224 22.07 12.27 -22.61
N LEU A 225 21.88 13.58 -22.47
CA LEU A 225 22.86 14.47 -21.80
C LEU A 225 22.89 14.24 -20.28
N ASN A 226 21.73 14.10 -19.63
CA ASN A 226 21.67 13.80 -18.19
C ASN A 226 22.24 12.41 -17.85
N GLN A 227 22.01 11.40 -18.68
CA GLN A 227 22.61 10.08 -18.45
C GLN A 227 24.14 10.10 -18.58
N ARG A 228 24.70 10.96 -19.45
CA ARG A 228 26.15 11.13 -19.57
C ARG A 228 26.74 11.90 -18.40
N SER A 229 26.06 12.93 -17.88
CA SER A 229 26.51 13.69 -16.70
C SER A 229 26.52 12.84 -15.43
N ASP A 230 25.51 11.97 -15.26
CA ASP A 230 25.41 11.06 -14.12
C ASP A 230 26.48 9.95 -14.18
N ALA A 231 26.80 9.47 -15.38
CA ALA A 231 27.89 8.51 -15.58
C ALA A 231 29.30 9.13 -15.37
N SER A 232 29.49 10.42 -15.69
CA SER A 232 30.76 11.12 -15.44
C SER A 232 30.95 11.51 -13.98
N SER A 233 29.89 11.89 -13.27
CA SER A 233 29.96 12.19 -11.82
C SER A 233 30.23 10.93 -10.99
N PHE A 234 29.72 9.76 -11.42
CA PHE A 234 30.08 8.48 -10.82
C PHE A 234 31.56 8.08 -11.01
N ARG A 235 32.18 8.46 -12.14
CA ARG A 235 33.62 8.20 -12.38
C ARG A 235 34.52 9.12 -11.55
N ILE A 236 34.18 10.40 -11.41
CA ILE A 236 34.99 11.37 -10.66
C ILE A 236 35.00 11.04 -9.15
N ALA A 237 33.91 10.50 -8.61
CA ALA A 237 33.84 10.07 -7.20
C ALA A 237 34.70 8.83 -6.88
N SER A 238 35.12 8.05 -7.88
CA SER A 238 35.95 6.84 -7.70
C SER A 238 37.46 7.08 -7.81
N THR A 239 37.90 8.30 -8.11
CA THR A 239 39.32 8.66 -8.26
C THR A 239 39.70 9.79 -7.31
N SER A 240 39.68 9.50 -6.01
CA SER A 240 40.45 10.27 -5.02
C SER A 240 41.44 9.29 -4.39
N PRO A 241 42.76 9.40 -4.67
CA PRO A 241 43.75 8.67 -3.92
C PRO A 241 43.82 9.29 -2.52
N SER A 242 43.62 8.46 -1.51
CA SER A 242 43.97 8.75 -0.12
C SER A 242 45.47 9.07 -0.04
N LEU A 243 45.79 10.28 0.40
CA LEU A 243 47.08 10.61 1.03
C LEU A 243 46.90 10.56 2.55
#